data_AF-A0A955XUW8-F1
#
_entry.id   AF-A0A955XUW8-F1
#
_cell.length_a   1.000
_cell.length_b   1.000
_cell.length_c   1.000
_cell.angle_alpha   90.00
_cell.angle_beta   90.00
_cell.angle_gamma   90.00
#
_symmetry.space_group_name_H-M   'P 1'
#
loop_
_entity.id
_entity.type
_entity.pdbx_description
1 polymer ?
#
loop_
_entity_poly.entity_id
_entity_poly.type
_entity_poly.pdbx_seq_one_letter_code
_entity_poly.pdbx_strand_id
1 'polypeptide(L)'
;AIQRMSSAVPRVRKLALPAGLRAVLLAGGADLSTPSVIAALERLESEVRQPLLSRMSVASVASVAALESFDRDGFLRAGKEFVAAQTELAALVAGDIVSARTACLHGIASQLGGFCKPSGAGGDGLLVAVIPDSEHETFTAAAMGQGFTRLECLVDLDGWRRERRTEPLEKREESS
;
A
#
# COMPACT_ATOMS: atom_id res chain seq x y z
N ALA A 1 26.23 13.18 -3.25
CA ALA A 1 26.14 12.95 -4.71
C ALA A 1 24.82 12.26 -5.01
N ILE A 2 23.96 12.85 -5.83
CA ILE A 2 22.70 12.19 -6.23
C ILE A 2 23.08 11.08 -7.22
N GLN A 3 23.03 9.84 -6.76
CA GLN A 3 23.27 8.66 -7.59
C GLN A 3 22.15 8.62 -8.64
N ARG A 4 22.48 8.90 -9.91
CA ARG A 4 21.52 8.77 -11.01
C ARG A 4 21.10 7.30 -11.07
N MET A 5 19.89 7.00 -10.59
CA MET A 5 19.28 5.70 -10.82
C MET A 5 19.24 5.45 -12.32
N SER A 6 19.74 4.29 -12.72
CA SER A 6 19.71 3.79 -14.10
C SER A 6 18.34 4.08 -14.73
N SER A 7 18.34 4.61 -15.95
CA SER A 7 17.15 4.93 -16.75
C SER A 7 16.39 3.70 -17.27
N ALA A 8 16.59 2.53 -16.64
CA ALA A 8 15.86 1.33 -16.95
C ALA A 8 14.38 1.54 -16.59
N VAL A 9 13.51 1.40 -17.59
CA VAL A 9 12.06 1.44 -17.38
C VAL A 9 11.70 0.35 -16.35
N PRO A 10 11.01 0.70 -15.25
CA PRO A 10 10.55 -0.29 -14.29
C PRO A 10 9.71 -1.36 -14.98
N ARG A 11 10.04 -2.63 -14.79
CA ARG A 11 9.21 -3.74 -15.31
C ARG A 11 7.98 -3.86 -14.42
N VAL A 12 6.83 -3.52 -14.96
CA VAL A 12 5.53 -3.72 -14.30
C VAL A 12 5.00 -5.09 -14.69
N ARG A 13 4.65 -5.91 -13.69
CA ARG A 13 3.97 -7.20 -13.88
C ARG A 13 2.60 -7.12 -13.23
N LYS A 14 1.57 -7.59 -13.95
CA LYS A 14 0.23 -7.74 -13.38
C LYS A 14 0.22 -8.99 -12.51
N LEU A 15 -0.21 -8.85 -11.26
CA LEU A 15 -0.43 -9.95 -10.33
C LEU A 15 -1.91 -9.96 -9.92
N ALA A 16 -2.43 -11.14 -9.62
CA ALA A 16 -3.79 -11.32 -9.13
C ALA A 16 -3.74 -11.78 -7.66
N LEU A 17 -4.79 -11.48 -6.90
CA LEU A 17 -4.95 -12.04 -5.58
C LEU A 17 -5.23 -13.56 -5.68
N PRO A 18 -4.72 -14.37 -4.73
CA PRO A 18 -5.15 -15.74 -4.55
C PRO A 18 -6.67 -15.85 -4.39
N ALA A 19 -7.25 -16.94 -4.86
CA ALA A 19 -8.68 -17.19 -4.73
C ALA A 19 -9.13 -17.20 -3.25
N GLY A 20 -10.36 -16.75 -3.00
CA GLY A 20 -10.91 -16.66 -1.65
C GLY A 20 -10.46 -15.43 -0.87
N LEU A 21 -9.76 -14.47 -1.51
CA LEU A 21 -9.34 -13.20 -0.93
C LEU A 21 -9.93 -12.02 -1.70
N ARG A 22 -10.28 -10.97 -0.96
CA ARG A 22 -10.74 -9.70 -1.50
C ARG A 22 -9.90 -8.56 -0.96
N ALA A 23 -9.49 -7.66 -1.86
CA ALA A 23 -8.98 -6.35 -1.47
C ALA A 23 -10.14 -5.41 -1.17
N VAL A 24 -10.09 -4.72 -0.02
CA VAL A 24 -11.02 -3.67 0.37
C VAL A 24 -10.24 -2.38 0.51
N LEU A 25 -10.67 -1.36 -0.22
CA LEU A 25 -10.09 -0.02 -0.17
C LEU A 25 -11.01 0.89 0.64
N LEU A 26 -10.43 1.63 1.59
CA LEU A 26 -11.16 2.48 2.51
C LEU A 26 -10.54 3.88 2.47
N ALA A 27 -11.36 4.91 2.24
CA ALA A 27 -10.99 6.29 2.42
C ALA A 27 -11.52 6.81 3.76
N GLY A 28 -10.76 7.66 4.45
CA GLY A 28 -11.14 8.14 5.77
C GLY A 28 -10.68 9.55 6.07
N GLY A 29 -9.91 9.67 7.16
CA GLY A 29 -9.46 10.95 7.73
C GLY A 29 -8.33 11.60 6.92
N ALA A 30 -7.41 12.27 7.63
CA ALA A 30 -6.28 12.91 6.99
C ALA A 30 -5.14 11.91 6.73
N ASP A 31 -4.49 12.07 5.58
CA ASP A 31 -3.17 11.47 5.32
C ASP A 31 -2.09 12.20 6.12
N LEU A 32 -1.06 11.46 6.49
CA LEU A 32 0.16 12.08 6.97
C LEU A 32 1.00 12.63 5.81
N SER A 33 1.69 13.73 6.11
CA SER A 33 2.71 14.31 5.22
C SER A 33 3.87 13.31 5.03
N THR A 34 4.04 12.78 3.82
CA THR A 34 5.17 11.90 3.46
C THR A 34 6.53 12.49 3.86
N PRO A 35 6.85 13.77 3.57
CA PRO A 35 8.10 14.37 4.03
C PRO A 35 8.26 14.35 5.55
N SER A 36 7.18 14.56 6.30
CA SER A 36 7.20 14.58 7.77
C SER A 36 7.48 13.19 8.33
N VAL A 37 6.86 12.15 7.77
CA VAL A 37 7.09 10.76 8.16
C VAL A 37 8.53 10.35 7.85
N ILE A 38 9.04 10.68 6.65
CA ILE A 38 10.45 10.42 6.29
C ILE A 38 11.40 11.11 7.26
N ALA A 39 11.21 12.40 7.53
CA ALA A 39 12.05 13.14 8.46
C ALA A 39 11.99 12.56 9.89
N ALA A 40 10.85 12.04 10.31
CA ALA A 40 10.71 11.38 11.61
C ALA A 40 11.48 10.05 11.64
N LEU A 41 11.38 9.25 10.58
CA LEU A 41 12.13 8.00 10.45
C LEU A 41 13.65 8.24 10.39
N GLU A 42 14.08 9.30 9.72
CA GLU A 42 15.50 9.68 9.62
C GLU A 42 16.14 9.99 10.97
N ARG A 43 15.35 10.46 11.95
CA ARG A 43 15.80 10.73 13.32
C ARG A 43 15.96 9.49 14.21
N LEU A 44 15.42 8.34 13.79
CA LEU A 44 15.64 7.09 14.53
C LEU A 44 17.07 6.58 14.31
N GLU A 45 17.68 6.08 15.38
CA GLU A 45 18.96 5.38 15.31
C GLU A 45 18.90 4.22 14.32
N SER A 46 19.98 4.01 13.59
CA SER A 46 20.02 3.02 12.50
C SER A 46 19.78 1.60 13.02
N GLU A 47 20.31 1.28 14.19
CA GLU A 47 20.22 -0.01 14.87
C GLU A 47 18.77 -0.34 15.27
N VAL A 48 17.93 0.68 15.45
CA VAL A 48 16.49 0.53 15.75
C VAL A 48 15.68 0.47 14.45
N ARG A 49 15.96 1.39 13.51
CA ARG A 49 15.20 1.54 12.27
C ARG A 49 15.43 0.38 11.29
N GLN A 50 16.69 -0.02 11.08
CA GLN A 50 17.04 -0.96 10.02
C GLN A 50 16.45 -2.36 10.20
N PRO A 51 16.39 -2.95 11.40
CA PRO A 51 15.74 -4.25 11.58
C PRO A 51 14.26 -4.24 11.17
N LEU A 52 13.52 -3.18 11.48
CA LEU A 52 12.10 -3.05 11.14
C LEU A 52 11.91 -2.86 9.64
N LEU A 53 12.70 -1.99 9.00
CA LEU A 53 12.67 -1.83 7.54
C LEU A 53 13.07 -3.12 6.81
N SER A 54 14.03 -3.87 7.35
CA SER A 54 14.44 -5.16 6.81
C SER A 54 13.32 -6.19 6.91
N ARG A 55 12.64 -6.30 8.06
CA ARG A 55 11.47 -7.16 8.23
C ARG A 55 10.35 -6.82 7.25
N MET A 56 10.01 -5.53 7.10
CA MET A 56 9.02 -5.07 6.11
C MET A 56 9.44 -5.44 4.69
N SER A 57 10.73 -5.30 4.35
CA SER A 57 11.25 -5.67 3.03
C SER A 57 11.13 -7.17 2.77
N VAL A 58 11.56 -8.01 3.73
CA VAL A 58 11.44 -9.47 3.65
C VAL A 58 9.98 -9.90 3.49
N ALA A 59 9.08 -9.34 4.30
CA ALA A 59 7.64 -9.60 4.21
C ALA A 59 7.06 -9.17 2.85
N SER A 60 7.53 -8.06 2.27
CA SER A 60 7.11 -7.63 0.94
C SER A 60 7.57 -8.60 -0.15
N VAL A 61 8.82 -9.08 -0.10
CA VAL A 61 9.33 -10.07 -1.06
C VAL A 61 8.56 -11.39 -0.94
N ALA A 62 8.31 -11.85 0.29
CA ALA A 62 7.50 -13.05 0.54
C ALA A 62 6.06 -12.90 0.03
N SER A 63 5.47 -11.71 0.18
CA SER A 63 4.14 -11.41 -0.35
C SER A 63 4.11 -11.53 -1.88
N VAL A 64 5.10 -10.99 -2.59
CA VAL A 64 5.19 -11.11 -4.05
C VAL A 64 5.36 -12.58 -4.46
N ALA A 65 6.25 -13.32 -3.82
CA ALA A 65 6.45 -14.74 -4.12
C ALA A 65 5.15 -15.55 -3.92
N ALA A 66 4.40 -15.25 -2.85
CA ALA A 66 3.11 -15.89 -2.59
C ALA A 66 2.02 -15.53 -3.61
N LEU A 67 1.99 -14.28 -4.10
CA LEU A 67 1.11 -13.88 -5.21
C LEU A 67 1.46 -14.62 -6.50
N GLU A 68 2.75 -14.79 -6.80
CA GLU A 68 3.22 -15.48 -8.01
C GLU A 68 2.90 -16.98 -7.99
N SER A 69 2.90 -17.61 -6.81
CA SER A 69 2.56 -19.03 -6.63
C SER A 69 1.09 -19.27 -6.28
N PHE A 70 0.27 -18.22 -6.18
CA PHE A 70 -1.11 -18.27 -5.66
C PHE A 70 -1.23 -18.90 -4.25
N ASP A 71 -0.18 -18.78 -3.42
CA ASP A 71 -0.18 -19.21 -2.02
C ASP A 71 -0.96 -18.22 -1.16
N ARG A 72 -2.25 -18.51 -0.97
CA ARG A 72 -3.17 -17.71 -0.15
C ARG A 72 -2.64 -17.49 1.27
N ASP A 73 -2.23 -18.56 1.95
CA ASP A 73 -1.86 -18.51 3.36
C ASP A 73 -0.49 -17.85 3.55
N GLY A 74 0.43 -18.09 2.63
CA GLY A 74 1.71 -17.39 2.56
C GLY A 74 1.53 -15.88 2.38
N PHE A 75 0.61 -15.47 1.50
CA PHE A 75 0.32 -14.05 1.26
C PHE A 75 -0.26 -13.37 2.50
N LEU A 76 -1.25 -13.98 3.15
CA LEU A 76 -1.85 -13.46 4.38
C LEU A 76 -0.83 -13.35 5.52
N ARG A 77 0.01 -14.37 5.69
CA ARG A 77 1.06 -14.39 6.72
C ARG A 77 2.09 -13.29 6.49
N ALA A 78 2.55 -13.13 5.26
CA ALA A 78 3.51 -12.10 4.89
C ALA A 78 2.92 -10.69 5.06
N GLY A 79 1.66 -10.48 4.66
CA GLY A 79 0.96 -9.21 4.88
C GLY A 79 0.81 -8.86 6.37
N LYS A 80 0.49 -9.85 7.22
CA LYS A 80 0.44 -9.69 8.68
C LYS A 80 1.80 -9.33 9.29
N GLU A 81 2.88 -9.97 8.84
CA GLU A 81 4.25 -9.64 9.30
C GLU A 81 4.65 -8.21 8.89
N PHE A 82 4.34 -7.81 7.65
CA PHE A 82 4.58 -6.42 7.21
C PHE A 82 3.87 -5.42 8.12
N VAL A 83 2.59 -5.66 8.39
CA VAL A 83 1.76 -4.85 9.28
C VAL A 83 2.33 -4.77 10.68
N ALA A 84 2.77 -5.89 11.24
CA ALA A 84 3.34 -5.93 12.58
C ALA A 84 4.60 -5.05 12.65
N ALA A 85 5.53 -5.23 11.72
CA ALA A 85 6.74 -4.41 11.63
C ALA A 85 6.44 -2.92 11.37
N GLN A 86 5.43 -2.62 10.53
CA GLN A 86 4.98 -1.23 10.29
C GLN A 86 4.40 -0.60 11.57
N THR A 87 3.64 -1.35 12.36
CA THR A 87 3.04 -0.87 13.61
C THR A 87 4.11 -0.65 14.68
N GLU A 88 5.08 -1.56 14.80
CA GLU A 88 6.24 -1.40 15.67
C GLU A 88 7.05 -0.15 15.27
N LEU A 89 7.27 0.06 13.96
CA LEU A 89 7.95 1.25 13.46
C LEU A 89 7.14 2.51 13.77
N ALA A 90 5.84 2.50 13.53
CA ALA A 90 4.94 3.61 13.82
C ALA A 90 4.96 4.01 15.30
N ALA A 91 5.06 3.05 16.23
CA ALA A 91 5.14 3.33 17.65
C ALA A 91 6.42 4.08 18.07
N LEU A 92 7.49 3.99 17.26
CA LEU A 92 8.78 4.64 17.54
C LEU A 92 8.88 6.06 16.98
N VAL A 93 8.12 6.36 15.93
CA VAL A 93 8.07 7.68 15.32
C VAL A 93 6.87 8.43 15.86
N ALA A 94 7.09 9.54 16.57
CA ALA A 94 6.02 10.40 17.04
C ALA A 94 5.20 10.91 15.83
N GLY A 95 4.03 10.30 15.63
CA GLY A 95 3.12 10.57 14.52
C GLY A 95 2.16 9.40 14.36
N ASP A 96 0.88 9.69 14.09
CA ASP A 96 -0.18 8.69 13.93
C ASP A 96 -0.06 7.94 12.58
N ILE A 97 1.12 7.39 12.26
CA ILE A 97 1.36 6.59 11.03
C ILE A 97 0.34 5.45 10.98
N VAL A 98 0.10 4.85 12.15
CA VAL A 98 -1.05 4.01 12.41
C VAL A 98 -1.86 4.71 13.50
N SER A 99 -2.96 5.34 13.12
CA SER A 99 -3.89 5.93 14.10
C SER A 99 -4.56 4.86 14.97
N ALA A 100 -5.19 5.26 16.08
CA ALA A 100 -5.99 4.35 16.90
C ALA A 100 -7.13 3.66 16.11
N ARG A 101 -7.76 4.37 15.16
CA ARG A 101 -8.80 3.82 14.27
C ARG A 101 -8.21 2.75 13.34
N THR A 102 -7.07 3.06 12.73
CA THR A 102 -6.37 2.12 11.84
C THR A 102 -5.82 0.92 12.60
N ALA A 103 -5.33 1.09 13.83
CA ALA A 103 -4.93 -0.02 14.71
C ALA A 103 -6.13 -0.92 15.08
N CYS A 104 -7.29 -0.32 15.33
CA CYS A 104 -8.53 -1.08 15.59
C CYS A 104 -8.92 -1.92 14.37
N LEU A 105 -8.91 -1.34 13.16
CA LEU A 105 -9.22 -2.07 11.93
C LEU A 105 -8.19 -3.15 11.59
N HIS A 106 -6.91 -2.94 11.90
CA HIS A 106 -5.90 -4.00 11.85
C HIS A 106 -6.27 -5.18 12.73
N GLY A 107 -6.66 -4.93 13.98
CA GLY A 107 -7.08 -5.97 14.93
C GLY A 107 -8.27 -6.76 14.40
N ILE A 108 -9.30 -6.07 13.91
CA ILE A 108 -10.49 -6.70 13.32
C ILE A 108 -10.11 -7.53 12.09
N ALA A 109 -9.33 -6.97 11.16
CA ALA A 109 -8.87 -7.70 9.97
C ALA A 109 -8.11 -8.98 10.36
N SER A 110 -7.22 -8.90 11.35
CA SER A 110 -6.43 -10.03 11.83
C SER A 110 -7.30 -11.14 12.42
N GLN A 111 -8.31 -10.78 13.23
CA GLN A 111 -9.30 -11.71 13.78
C GLN A 111 -10.12 -12.41 12.70
N LEU A 112 -10.43 -11.70 11.61
CA LEU A 112 -11.11 -12.23 10.43
C LEU A 112 -10.16 -12.98 9.47
N GLY A 113 -8.92 -13.24 9.88
CA GLY A 113 -7.93 -13.97 9.08
C GLY A 113 -7.19 -13.13 8.04
N GLY A 114 -7.55 -11.86 7.86
CA GLY A 114 -6.96 -10.91 6.93
C GLY A 114 -5.89 -9.98 7.53
N PHE A 115 -5.58 -8.89 6.83
CA PHE A 115 -4.77 -7.78 7.33
C PHE A 115 -5.27 -6.45 6.72
N CYS A 116 -5.02 -5.31 7.37
CA CYS A 116 -5.49 -4.00 6.91
C CYS A 116 -4.51 -2.87 7.24
N LYS A 117 -3.73 -2.40 6.28
CA LYS A 117 -2.69 -1.38 6.51
C LYS A 117 -3.07 0.00 5.95
N PRO A 118 -2.48 1.10 6.45
CA PRO A 118 -2.50 2.35 5.71
C PRO A 118 -1.76 2.24 4.38
N SER A 119 -2.21 3.00 3.40
CA SER A 119 -1.56 3.18 2.10
C SER A 119 -0.72 4.44 2.10
N GLY A 120 0.45 4.43 1.46
CA GLY A 120 1.35 5.58 1.45
C GLY A 120 2.05 5.81 2.79
N ALA A 121 2.14 7.07 3.22
CA ALA A 121 2.92 7.48 4.37
C ALA A 121 2.29 7.15 5.73
N GLY A 122 0.99 6.81 5.78
CA GLY A 122 0.28 6.55 7.03
C GLY A 122 -0.91 7.48 7.24
N GLY A 123 -1.52 7.37 8.42
CA GLY A 123 -2.73 8.10 8.79
C GLY A 123 -4.01 7.34 8.41
N ASP A 124 -5.10 8.09 8.24
CA ASP A 124 -6.45 7.56 8.00
C ASP A 124 -6.97 7.85 6.59
N GLY A 125 -6.20 8.52 5.73
CA GLY A 125 -6.72 8.96 4.43
C GLY A 125 -7.03 7.82 3.48
N LEU A 126 -6.12 6.85 3.33
CA LEU A 126 -6.37 5.63 2.54
C LEU A 126 -5.85 4.38 3.26
N LEU A 127 -6.72 3.37 3.42
CA LEU A 127 -6.36 2.04 3.91
C LEU A 127 -6.57 0.98 2.83
N VAL A 128 -5.76 -0.07 2.90
CA VAL A 128 -5.88 -1.28 2.08
C VAL A 128 -5.99 -2.48 3.01
N ALA A 129 -7.08 -3.21 2.89
CA ALA A 129 -7.26 -4.49 3.55
C ALA A 129 -7.29 -5.63 2.55
N VAL A 130 -6.77 -6.79 2.95
CA VAL A 130 -6.99 -8.07 2.26
C VAL A 130 -7.66 -9.00 3.25
N ILE A 131 -8.88 -9.41 2.91
CA ILE A 131 -9.78 -10.16 3.80
C ILE A 131 -10.25 -11.42 3.06
N PRO A 132 -10.47 -12.56 3.76
CA PRO A 132 -11.18 -13.69 3.18
C PRO A 132 -12.54 -13.29 2.61
N ASP A 133 -12.94 -13.90 1.49
CA ASP A 133 -14.21 -13.57 0.83
C ASP A 133 -15.44 -13.74 1.76
N SER A 134 -15.42 -14.71 2.69
CA SER A 134 -16.51 -14.90 3.66
C SER A 134 -16.64 -13.76 4.66
N GLU A 135 -15.56 -13.02 4.94
CA GLU A 135 -15.49 -12.05 6.03
C GLU A 135 -15.50 -10.59 5.56
N HIS A 136 -15.40 -10.33 4.26
CA HIS A 136 -15.17 -8.98 3.74
C HIS A 136 -16.33 -8.01 4.03
N GLU A 137 -17.58 -8.48 4.03
CA GLU A 137 -18.74 -7.65 4.37
C GLU A 137 -18.74 -7.28 5.86
N THR A 138 -18.41 -8.24 6.75
CA THR A 138 -18.22 -7.99 8.19
C THR A 138 -17.14 -6.94 8.44
N PHE A 139 -15.99 -7.09 7.78
CA PHE A 139 -14.89 -6.12 7.86
C PHE A 139 -15.31 -4.74 7.35
N THR A 140 -15.99 -4.68 6.19
CA THR A 140 -16.45 -3.43 5.57
C THR A 140 -17.43 -2.70 6.48
N ALA A 141 -18.41 -3.41 7.04
CA ALA A 141 -19.39 -2.84 7.97
C ALA A 141 -18.70 -2.27 9.22
N ALA A 142 -17.71 -2.97 9.77
CA ALA A 142 -16.93 -2.47 10.90
C ALA A 142 -16.12 -1.21 10.56
N ALA A 143 -15.51 -1.17 9.38
CA ALA A 143 -14.79 0.02 8.89
C ALA A 143 -15.73 1.23 8.70
N MET A 144 -16.90 1.01 8.11
CA MET A 144 -17.91 2.05 7.93
C MET A 144 -18.46 2.55 9.27
N GLY A 145 -18.64 1.65 10.25
CA GLY A 145 -19.00 2.02 11.62
C GLY A 145 -17.96 2.88 12.33
N GLN A 146 -16.69 2.82 11.90
CA GLN A 146 -15.62 3.72 12.36
C GLN A 146 -15.51 5.00 11.53
N GLY A 147 -16.43 5.27 10.59
CA GLY A 147 -16.44 6.47 9.76
C GLY A 147 -15.52 6.42 8.55
N PHE A 148 -15.12 5.24 8.08
CA PHE A 148 -14.46 5.09 6.78
C PHE A 148 -15.49 4.91 5.66
N THR A 149 -15.12 5.31 4.45
CA THR A 149 -15.89 5.10 3.23
C THR A 149 -15.23 4.01 2.40
N ARG A 150 -15.98 2.98 2.02
CA ARG A 150 -15.49 1.98 1.06
C ARG A 150 -15.38 2.62 -0.31
N LEU A 151 -14.21 2.48 -0.93
CA LEU A 151 -14.00 2.88 -2.31
C LEU A 151 -14.31 1.72 -3.25
N GLU A 152 -15.19 1.96 -4.21
CA GLU A 152 -15.31 1.09 -5.38
C GLU A 152 -14.21 1.47 -6.36
N CYS A 153 -13.19 0.63 -6.46
CA CYS A 153 -12.07 0.88 -7.36
C CYS A 153 -12.07 -0.12 -8.50
N LEU A 154 -12.12 0.41 -9.72
CA LEU A 154 -11.61 -0.29 -10.89
C LEU A 154 -10.09 -0.12 -10.86
N VAL A 155 -9.36 -1.20 -10.55
CA VAL A 155 -7.90 -1.17 -10.60
C VAL A 155 -7.51 -1.01 -12.07
N ASP A 156 -6.92 0.14 -12.42
CA ASP A 156 -6.32 0.33 -13.74
C ASP A 156 -5.07 -0.55 -13.83
N LEU A 157 -5.22 -1.65 -14.57
CA LEU A 157 -4.14 -2.61 -14.80
C LEU A 157 -3.20 -2.18 -15.92
N ASP A 158 -3.58 -1.20 -16.75
CA ASP A 158 -2.82 -0.80 -17.93
C ASP A 158 -1.87 0.36 -17.65
N GLY A 159 -2.07 1.03 -16.52
CA GLY A 159 -1.27 2.14 -16.05
C GLY A 159 -1.40 3.36 -16.95
N TRP A 160 -0.80 4.47 -16.52
CA TRP A 160 -0.82 5.68 -17.33
C TRP A 160 0.05 5.52 -18.57
N ARG A 161 -0.59 5.34 -19.74
CA ARG A 161 0.08 5.38 -21.04
C ARG A 161 0.03 6.80 -21.55
N ARG A 162 1.19 7.44 -21.67
CA ARG A 162 1.30 8.74 -22.36
C ARG A 162 1.02 8.49 -23.84
N GLU A 163 -0.20 8.80 -24.29
CA GLU A 163 -0.48 8.87 -25.72
C GLU A 163 0.48 9.89 -26.32
N ARG A 164 1.37 9.44 -27.22
CA ARG A 164 2.08 10.38 -28.08
C ARG A 164 1.01 10.95 -29.00
N ARG A 165 0.57 12.18 -28.72
CA ARG A 165 -0.08 13.00 -29.75
C ARG A 165 0.90 13.13 -30.91
N THR A 166 0.70 12.32 -31.94
CA THR A 166 1.17 12.65 -33.29
C THR A 166 0.26 13.75 -33.79
N GLU A 167 0.50 14.98 -33.36
CA GLU A 167 0.01 16.11 -34.14
C GLU A 167 0.69 16.02 -35.51
N PRO A 168 -0.07 16.03 -36.62
CA PRO A 168 0.53 16.15 -37.93
C PRO A 168 1.37 17.43 -37.93
N LEU A 169 2.65 17.31 -38.31
CA LEU A 169 3.41 18.46 -38.77
C LEU A 169 2.71 18.96 -40.04
N GLU A 170 1.69 19.80 -39.88
CA GLU A 170 1.20 20.61 -40.97
C GLU A 170 2.40 21.45 -41.43
N LYS A 171 2.88 21.10 -42.62
CA LYS A 171 3.89 21.84 -43.36
C LYS A 171 3.46 23.29 -43.36
N ARG A 172 4.19 24.16 -42.66
CA ARG A 172 4.18 25.58 -42.96
C ARG A 172 4.78 25.72 -44.35
N GLU A 173 3.92 25.75 -45.36
CA GLU A 173 4.30 26.22 -46.68
C GLU A 173 4.68 27.69 -46.55
N GLU A 174 5.97 27.96 -46.72
CA GLU A 174 6.53 29.27 -46.95
C GLU A 174 5.88 29.85 -48.21
N SER A 175 5.00 30.83 -48.04
CA SER A 175 4.59 31.71 -49.13
C SER A 175 5.53 32.91 -49.13
N SER A 176 6.35 32.97 -50.18
CA SER A 176 7.15 34.13 -50.61
C SER A 176 6.25 35.27 -51.08
#